data_AF-A0A956IX63-F1
#
_entry.id   AF-A0A956IX63-F1
#
_cell.length_a   1.000
_cell.length_b   1.000
_cell.length_c   1.000
_cell.angle_alpha   90.00
_cell.angle_beta   90.00
_cell.angle_gamma   90.00
#
_symmetry.space_group_name_H-M   'P 1'
#
loop_
_entity.id
_entity.type
_entity.pdbx_description
1 polymer ?
#
loop_
_entity_poly.entity_id
_entity_poly.type
_entity_poly.pdbx_seq_one_letter_code
_entity_poly.pdbx_strand_id
1 'polypeptide(L)'
;SSSSGDGPTNTGMTSPATSDVTEGPDTSMTGSSTGSESGPATSSTGGPPPSCGNGIVEPGEECDEGDANGPEAPCSDACVLGFCGDAIVQPALGEACDLGAGLNHEHGACTDECMDATCGDGKVFLGVEECDDGEQNQAGLYDGYTPMTCTLGPRCGDGELQKPQEECDLGEAQNGKEGTPCTGGCAIAGKMVFVTSKLYTGAIGMGGVTAADDACNTVAMEAGLANAGKFRAWISDGTSAPATWKIKPGGPFILPEAKGKIADTWADLTDGSLAMPIDVGEDGEVILDFQFAWTGTSPQGAPLASRCMDWTSAAKESFGRWGSLLVTDGGWTSVGDATCKASARLFCVEI
;
A
#
# COMPACT_ATOMS: atom_id res chain seq x y z
N SER A 1 49.00 14.48 16.06
CA SER A 1 49.71 14.62 14.77
C SER A 1 48.64 14.73 13.70
N SER A 2 48.14 15.95 13.44
CA SER A 2 48.49 16.83 12.28
C SER A 2 47.84 16.33 10.98
N SER A 3 46.70 16.93 10.55
CA SER A 3 46.55 18.13 9.67
C SER A 3 46.86 17.78 8.19
N SER A 4 46.16 18.15 7.11
CA SER A 4 45.17 19.20 6.73
C SER A 4 44.41 18.73 5.45
N GLY A 5 43.21 19.23 5.09
CA GLY A 5 42.94 20.38 4.16
C GLY A 5 42.69 19.85 2.73
N ASP A 6 41.71 20.22 1.88
CA ASP A 6 40.86 21.40 1.58
C ASP A 6 39.53 20.87 0.98
N GLY A 7 38.35 21.50 0.91
CA GLY A 7 37.91 22.91 0.82
C GLY A 7 36.87 23.01 -0.33
N PRO A 8 35.66 23.60 -0.16
CA PRO A 8 34.61 23.64 -1.19
C PRO A 8 34.70 24.90 -2.06
N THR A 9 34.38 24.80 -3.35
CA THR A 9 34.39 25.95 -4.28
C THR A 9 33.05 26.66 -4.33
N ASN A 10 33.10 27.95 -3.99
CA ASN A 10 32.08 28.98 -4.09
C ASN A 10 32.35 29.81 -5.37
N THR A 11 31.33 30.12 -6.17
CA THR A 11 31.40 31.17 -7.21
C THR A 11 30.10 31.96 -7.19
N GLY A 12 30.20 33.24 -6.84
CA GLY A 12 29.11 34.21 -6.92
C GLY A 12 29.28 35.19 -8.10
N MET A 13 28.30 36.11 -8.16
CA MET A 13 28.28 37.40 -8.88
C MET A 13 28.11 37.29 -10.41
N THR A 14 27.29 38.08 -11.13
CA THR A 14 26.83 39.48 -10.98
C THR A 14 25.74 39.79 -12.02
N SER A 15 24.85 40.74 -11.73
CA SER A 15 24.01 41.49 -12.70
C SER A 15 24.84 42.25 -13.74
N PRO A 16 24.19 42.77 -14.80
CA PRO A 16 24.45 44.16 -15.16
C PRO A 16 23.19 44.98 -15.41
N ALA A 17 23.38 46.30 -15.24
CA ALA A 17 22.44 47.38 -15.39
C ALA A 17 22.39 47.94 -16.83
N THR A 18 21.26 48.61 -17.10
CA THR A 18 21.02 49.79 -17.97
C THR A 18 22.12 50.33 -18.89
N SER A 19 21.73 50.68 -20.12
CA SER A 19 22.23 51.89 -20.78
C SER A 19 21.26 52.41 -21.86
N ASP A 20 21.06 53.71 -21.77
CA ASP A 20 20.27 54.68 -22.54
C ASP A 20 20.91 55.01 -23.92
N VAL A 21 20.25 55.93 -24.66
CA VAL A 21 20.77 56.89 -25.68
C VAL A 21 20.17 56.79 -27.12
N THR A 22 19.24 57.74 -27.39
CA THR A 22 19.03 58.68 -28.55
C THR A 22 19.12 58.16 -30.01
N GLU A 23 18.45 58.69 -31.04
CA GLU A 23 18.06 60.07 -31.42
C GLU A 23 17.11 59.99 -32.67
N GLY A 24 16.37 61.07 -32.97
CA GLY A 24 15.43 61.17 -34.10
C GLY A 24 16.07 61.24 -35.51
N PRO A 25 15.29 61.52 -36.58
CA PRO A 25 14.82 62.89 -36.78
C PRO A 25 13.41 63.07 -37.41
N ASP A 26 13.02 64.34 -37.35
CA ASP A 26 11.85 65.09 -37.83
C ASP A 26 11.69 65.14 -39.37
N THR A 27 10.44 65.08 -39.85
CA THR A 27 10.02 65.84 -41.05
C THR A 27 8.54 66.28 -40.97
N SER A 28 8.36 67.55 -40.66
CA SER A 28 7.29 68.48 -41.07
C SER A 28 6.68 68.23 -42.47
N MET A 29 5.35 68.40 -42.60
CA MET A 29 4.72 69.17 -43.69
C MET A 29 3.38 69.80 -43.26
N THR A 30 3.27 71.09 -43.54
CA THR A 30 2.15 72.02 -43.32
C THR A 30 1.08 71.94 -44.40
N GLY A 31 -0.18 72.19 -44.07
CA GLY A 31 -1.24 72.49 -45.04
C GLY A 31 -2.54 72.95 -44.38
N SER A 32 -2.83 74.25 -44.49
CA SER A 32 -4.01 74.94 -43.96
C SER A 32 -5.03 75.19 -45.08
N SER A 33 -6.32 74.88 -44.88
CA SER A 33 -7.45 75.70 -45.39
C SER A 33 -8.83 75.13 -44.99
N THR A 34 -9.53 75.89 -44.15
CA THR A 34 -10.94 76.33 -44.24
C THR A 34 -11.99 75.45 -44.94
N GLY A 35 -13.05 75.14 -44.20
CA GLY A 35 -14.34 74.72 -44.73
C GLY A 35 -15.38 74.53 -43.63
N SER A 36 -16.02 75.62 -43.20
CA SER A 36 -17.23 75.54 -42.38
C SER A 36 -18.39 75.08 -43.27
N GLU A 37 -18.96 73.92 -42.96
CA GLU A 37 -20.34 73.60 -43.34
C GLU A 37 -21.09 73.09 -42.11
N SER A 38 -22.09 73.89 -41.72
CA SER A 38 -23.09 73.53 -40.73
C SER A 38 -24.04 72.49 -41.32
N GLY A 39 -24.18 71.36 -40.63
CA GLY A 39 -25.25 70.38 -40.80
C GLY A 39 -25.72 69.91 -39.42
N PRO A 40 -26.99 69.55 -39.26
CA PRO A 40 -27.79 69.99 -38.12
C PRO A 40 -27.62 69.13 -36.87
N ALA A 41 -27.84 69.79 -35.72
CA ALA A 41 -27.97 69.18 -34.41
C ALA A 41 -28.94 67.99 -34.43
N THR A 42 -28.41 66.78 -34.32
CA THR A 42 -29.16 65.65 -33.79
C THR A 42 -29.14 65.78 -32.28
N SER A 43 -30.34 65.96 -31.74
CA SER A 43 -30.67 66.02 -30.32
C SER A 43 -29.86 65.01 -29.52
N SER A 44 -28.83 65.50 -28.84
CA SER A 44 -28.26 64.84 -27.66
C SER A 44 -29.37 64.78 -26.63
N THR A 45 -30.03 63.64 -26.50
CA THR A 45 -30.60 63.22 -25.22
C THR A 45 -29.42 62.90 -24.31
N GLY A 46 -28.70 63.95 -23.92
CA GLY A 46 -27.55 63.91 -23.03
C GLY A 46 -28.06 63.72 -21.62
N GLY A 47 -28.30 62.46 -21.24
CA GLY A 47 -28.01 62.07 -19.88
C GLY A 47 -26.52 62.32 -19.58
N PRO A 48 -26.12 62.41 -18.30
CA PRO A 48 -24.71 62.36 -17.93
C PRO A 48 -24.02 61.16 -18.60
N PRO A 49 -22.69 61.22 -18.84
CA PRO A 49 -21.96 60.05 -19.33
C PRO A 49 -22.18 58.87 -18.38
N PRO A 50 -22.23 57.63 -18.91
CA PRO A 50 -22.48 56.47 -18.08
C PRO A 50 -21.44 56.41 -16.96
N SER A 51 -21.91 56.18 -15.74
CA SER A 51 -21.10 56.28 -14.54
C SER A 51 -21.40 55.12 -13.61
N CYS A 52 -20.54 54.11 -13.67
CA CYS A 52 -20.62 52.95 -12.81
C CYS A 52 -20.73 53.31 -11.33
N GLY A 53 -21.66 52.65 -10.63
CA GLY A 53 -21.91 52.81 -9.20
C GLY A 53 -22.98 53.85 -8.89
N ASN A 54 -23.82 54.22 -9.86
CA ASN A 54 -24.92 55.16 -9.66
C ASN A 54 -26.28 54.46 -9.39
N GLY A 55 -26.30 53.13 -9.43
CA GLY A 55 -27.49 52.28 -9.22
C GLY A 55 -28.41 52.17 -10.45
N ILE A 56 -27.93 52.54 -11.64
CA ILE A 56 -28.66 52.45 -12.90
C ILE A 56 -27.78 51.74 -13.92
N VAL A 57 -28.23 50.58 -14.42
CA VAL A 57 -27.52 49.87 -15.48
C VAL A 57 -27.63 50.62 -16.80
N GLU A 58 -26.51 51.16 -17.28
CA GLU A 58 -26.39 51.95 -18.50
C GLU A 58 -25.75 51.15 -19.65
N PRO A 59 -25.85 51.61 -20.92
CA PRO A 59 -25.22 50.90 -22.04
C PRO A 59 -23.70 50.75 -21.87
N GLY A 60 -23.22 49.50 -21.82
CA GLY A 60 -21.82 49.15 -21.59
C GLY A 60 -21.54 48.58 -20.20
N GLU A 61 -22.52 48.65 -19.30
CA GLU A 61 -22.48 48.01 -17.98
C GLU A 61 -23.20 46.67 -18.02
N GLU A 62 -22.67 45.69 -17.31
CA GLU A 62 -23.30 44.39 -17.09
C GLU A 62 -24.14 44.37 -15.80
N CYS A 63 -23.82 45.26 -14.86
CA CYS A 63 -24.45 45.45 -13.56
C CYS A 63 -24.20 46.87 -13.03
N ASP A 64 -24.99 47.35 -12.08
CA ASP A 64 -24.71 48.55 -11.29
C ASP A 64 -25.51 48.47 -9.98
N GLU A 65 -24.87 48.00 -8.91
CA GLU A 65 -25.46 47.88 -7.57
C GLU A 65 -25.20 49.14 -6.71
N GLY A 66 -24.80 50.25 -7.35
CA GLY A 66 -24.51 51.51 -6.68
C GLY A 66 -23.30 51.40 -5.75
N ASP A 67 -23.48 51.87 -4.51
CA ASP A 67 -22.46 51.77 -3.44
C ASP A 67 -22.10 50.32 -3.06
N ALA A 68 -22.88 49.33 -3.53
CA ALA A 68 -22.61 47.91 -3.28
C ALA A 68 -21.70 47.27 -4.35
N ASN A 69 -21.28 48.02 -5.38
CA ASN A 69 -20.18 47.60 -6.24
C ASN A 69 -18.89 47.46 -5.42
N GLY A 70 -17.98 46.61 -5.90
CA GLY A 70 -16.70 46.45 -5.24
C GLY A 70 -15.84 45.35 -5.85
N PRO A 71 -14.56 45.26 -5.46
CA PRO A 71 -13.61 44.33 -6.06
C PRO A 71 -13.96 42.86 -5.83
N GLU A 72 -14.68 42.50 -4.77
CA GLU A 72 -15.12 41.12 -4.46
C GLU A 72 -16.66 41.00 -4.48
N ALA A 73 -17.35 42.05 -4.94
CA ALA A 73 -18.80 42.09 -5.02
C ALA A 73 -19.27 41.43 -6.32
N PRO A 74 -20.54 40.97 -6.41
CA PRO A 74 -21.12 40.45 -7.66
C PRO A 74 -21.03 41.43 -8.84
N CYS A 75 -20.95 42.73 -8.53
CA CYS A 75 -20.69 43.78 -9.50
C CYS A 75 -19.39 44.50 -9.15
N SER A 76 -18.44 44.50 -10.08
CA SER A 76 -17.14 45.16 -9.88
C SER A 76 -17.25 46.69 -9.90
N ASP A 77 -16.20 47.38 -9.47
CA ASP A 77 -16.07 48.86 -9.61
C ASP A 77 -16.06 49.33 -11.08
N ALA A 78 -15.94 48.41 -12.02
CA ALA A 78 -16.03 48.66 -13.46
C ALA A 78 -17.39 48.27 -14.07
N CYS A 79 -18.37 47.89 -13.24
CA CYS A 79 -19.71 47.49 -13.65
C CYS A 79 -19.73 46.27 -14.59
N VAL A 80 -18.77 45.38 -14.37
CA VAL A 80 -18.68 44.05 -14.98
C VAL A 80 -19.15 43.02 -13.95
N LEU A 81 -19.96 42.07 -14.39
CA LEU A 81 -20.45 41.00 -13.54
C LEU A 81 -19.30 40.07 -13.16
N GLY A 82 -19.28 39.72 -11.89
CA GLY A 82 -18.48 38.64 -11.37
C GLY A 82 -18.83 37.28 -11.95
N PHE A 83 -17.83 36.44 -12.16
CA PHE A 83 -18.03 35.04 -12.51
C PHE A 83 -16.83 34.17 -12.14
N CYS A 84 -17.13 32.91 -11.81
CA CYS A 84 -16.10 31.91 -11.56
C CYS A 84 -15.14 31.75 -12.75
N GLY A 85 -13.86 31.99 -12.49
CA GLY A 85 -12.77 31.99 -13.47
C GLY A 85 -12.30 33.39 -13.86
N ASP A 86 -12.70 34.45 -13.17
CA ASP A 86 -12.20 35.82 -13.42
C ASP A 86 -10.97 36.20 -12.56
N ALA A 87 -10.50 35.25 -11.74
CA ALA A 87 -9.39 35.38 -10.80
C ALA A 87 -9.66 36.28 -9.60
N ILE A 88 -10.94 36.55 -9.30
CA ILE A 88 -11.40 37.28 -8.13
C ILE A 88 -12.31 36.36 -7.33
N VAL A 89 -12.05 36.17 -6.04
CA VAL A 89 -12.96 35.41 -5.19
C VAL A 89 -14.14 36.30 -4.79
N GLN A 90 -15.35 35.86 -5.13
CA GLN A 90 -16.59 36.59 -4.84
C GLN A 90 -17.52 35.78 -3.92
N PRO A 91 -17.35 35.88 -2.58
CA PRO A 91 -18.12 35.07 -1.62
C PRO A 91 -19.64 35.29 -1.70
N ALA A 92 -20.07 36.46 -2.18
CA ALA A 92 -21.49 36.77 -2.39
C ALA A 92 -22.12 35.96 -3.54
N LEU A 93 -21.31 35.48 -4.49
CA LEU A 93 -21.70 34.54 -5.54
C LEU A 93 -21.51 33.07 -5.12
N GLY A 94 -20.99 32.84 -3.91
CA GLY A 94 -20.75 31.51 -3.34
C GLY A 94 -19.34 30.98 -3.58
N GLU A 95 -18.43 31.75 -4.16
CA GLU A 95 -17.07 31.31 -4.45
C GLU A 95 -16.24 31.20 -3.18
N ALA A 96 -15.54 30.07 -3.02
CA ALA A 96 -14.52 29.85 -1.99
C ALA A 96 -13.10 30.14 -2.52
N CYS A 97 -12.91 29.98 -3.82
CA CYS A 97 -11.66 30.16 -4.54
C CYS A 97 -11.92 30.63 -5.97
N ASP A 98 -10.94 31.24 -6.62
CA ASP A 98 -10.95 31.52 -8.05
C ASP A 98 -9.50 31.67 -8.52
N LEU A 99 -9.02 30.74 -9.35
CA LEU A 99 -7.65 30.76 -9.88
C LEU A 99 -7.58 31.43 -11.26
N GLY A 100 -8.71 31.84 -11.82
CA GLY A 100 -8.83 32.42 -13.15
C GLY A 100 -9.11 31.39 -14.26
N ALA A 101 -9.37 31.94 -15.44
CA ALA A 101 -9.86 31.19 -16.58
C ALA A 101 -8.91 30.05 -16.99
N GLY A 102 -9.44 28.83 -16.96
CA GLY A 102 -8.70 27.62 -17.32
C GLY A 102 -7.65 27.16 -16.29
N LEU A 103 -7.63 27.78 -15.11
CA LEU A 103 -6.82 27.34 -13.97
C LEU A 103 -7.66 26.68 -12.86
N ASN A 104 -8.96 26.93 -12.85
CA ASN A 104 -9.93 26.09 -12.16
C ASN A 104 -10.01 24.74 -12.86
N HIS A 105 -10.17 23.67 -12.08
CA HIS A 105 -10.29 22.31 -12.59
C HIS A 105 -10.98 21.43 -11.55
N GLU A 106 -11.91 20.57 -11.98
CA GLU A 106 -12.64 19.63 -11.09
C GLU A 106 -11.73 18.75 -10.21
N HIS A 107 -10.47 18.57 -10.58
CA HIS A 107 -9.47 17.81 -9.81
C HIS A 107 -8.31 18.66 -9.27
N GLY A 108 -8.45 19.98 -9.30
CA GLY A 108 -7.47 20.95 -8.79
C GLY A 108 -7.84 21.47 -7.41
N ALA A 109 -7.03 22.38 -6.85
CA ALA A 109 -7.31 23.00 -5.55
C ALA A 109 -8.59 23.85 -5.57
N CYS A 110 -8.96 24.36 -6.75
CA CYS A 110 -10.19 25.09 -7.00
C CYS A 110 -10.95 24.43 -8.15
N THR A 111 -12.18 24.00 -7.88
CA THR A 111 -13.05 23.30 -8.84
C THR A 111 -13.58 24.23 -9.93
N ASP A 112 -14.17 23.70 -11.01
CA ASP A 112 -14.78 24.52 -12.07
C ASP A 112 -16.00 25.32 -11.57
N GLU A 113 -16.48 25.00 -10.37
CA GLU A 113 -17.56 25.67 -9.65
C GLU A 113 -17.05 26.67 -8.59
N CYS A 114 -15.74 26.97 -8.59
CA CYS A 114 -15.10 27.90 -7.64
C CYS A 114 -15.26 27.51 -6.16
N MET A 115 -15.30 26.20 -5.92
CA MET A 115 -15.25 25.61 -4.58
C MET A 115 -13.85 25.06 -4.32
N ASP A 116 -13.36 25.24 -3.08
CA ASP A 116 -12.16 24.57 -2.61
C ASP A 116 -12.34 23.06 -2.70
N ALA A 117 -11.30 22.34 -3.13
CA ALA A 117 -11.31 20.90 -3.11
C ALA A 117 -11.38 20.37 -1.67
N THR A 118 -12.30 19.45 -1.41
CA THR A 118 -12.53 18.90 -0.08
C THR A 118 -12.80 17.41 -0.12
N CYS A 119 -12.05 16.65 0.66
CA CYS A 119 -12.31 15.23 0.82
C CYS A 119 -13.77 14.95 1.23
N GLY A 120 -14.45 14.13 0.43
CA GLY A 120 -15.86 13.77 0.61
C GLY A 120 -16.81 14.57 -0.28
N ASP A 121 -16.31 15.41 -1.19
CA ASP A 121 -17.12 16.11 -2.20
C ASP A 121 -17.34 15.29 -3.48
N GLY A 122 -16.66 14.14 -3.60
CA GLY A 122 -16.78 13.22 -4.73
C GLY A 122 -15.89 13.59 -5.92
N LYS A 123 -14.95 14.52 -5.74
CA LYS A 123 -13.98 14.94 -6.76
C LYS A 123 -12.57 14.75 -6.22
N VAL A 124 -11.81 13.84 -6.82
CA VAL A 124 -10.42 13.58 -6.40
C VAL A 124 -9.52 14.80 -6.65
N PHE A 125 -8.96 15.37 -5.59
CA PHE A 125 -7.90 16.37 -5.69
C PHE A 125 -6.56 15.72 -6.04
N LEU A 126 -6.17 15.81 -7.32
CA LEU A 126 -4.96 15.15 -7.84
C LEU A 126 -3.69 15.57 -7.10
N GLY A 127 -2.96 14.56 -6.63
CA GLY A 127 -1.69 14.73 -5.91
C GLY A 127 -1.84 15.05 -4.42
N VAL A 128 -3.07 15.18 -3.92
CA VAL A 128 -3.38 15.34 -2.49
C VAL A 128 -4.24 14.17 -1.99
N GLU A 129 -5.26 13.79 -2.75
CA GLU A 129 -6.19 12.71 -2.43
C GLU A 129 -5.92 11.50 -3.33
N GLU A 130 -6.03 10.30 -2.76
CA GLU A 130 -5.90 9.04 -3.51
C GLU A 130 -7.23 8.58 -4.11
N CYS A 131 -8.33 9.02 -3.50
CA CYS A 131 -9.70 8.60 -3.79
C CYS A 131 -10.69 9.62 -3.22
N ASP A 132 -11.86 9.76 -3.82
CA ASP A 132 -12.98 10.48 -3.21
C ASP A 132 -14.32 9.98 -3.78
N ASP A 133 -14.94 9.04 -3.08
CA ASP A 133 -16.28 8.53 -3.40
C ASP A 133 -17.38 9.35 -2.66
N GLY A 134 -17.04 10.55 -2.20
CA GLY A 134 -17.93 11.46 -1.51
C GLY A 134 -18.40 10.92 -0.16
N GLU A 135 -19.72 10.93 0.06
CA GLU A 135 -20.34 10.36 1.27
C GLU A 135 -20.08 8.85 1.44
N GLN A 136 -19.59 8.16 0.40
CA GLN A 136 -19.30 6.74 0.42
C GLN A 136 -17.89 6.43 0.95
N ASN A 137 -17.08 7.45 1.25
CA ASN A 137 -15.84 7.26 1.99
C ASN A 137 -16.18 6.73 3.39
N GLN A 138 -15.84 5.46 3.67
CA GLN A 138 -16.18 4.74 4.91
C GLN A 138 -14.94 4.16 5.59
N ALA A 139 -14.69 4.58 6.83
CA ALA A 139 -13.52 4.16 7.59
C ALA A 139 -13.60 2.67 7.95
N GLY A 140 -12.50 1.95 7.74
CA GLY A 140 -12.35 0.56 8.16
C GLY A 140 -13.11 -0.45 7.30
N LEU A 141 -13.70 -0.02 6.18
CA LEU A 141 -14.18 -0.93 5.16
C LEU A 141 -12.99 -1.45 4.34
N TYR A 142 -12.96 -2.76 4.12
CA TYR A 142 -11.98 -3.40 3.26
C TYR A 142 -12.22 -3.02 1.79
N ASP A 143 -11.16 -2.67 1.06
CA ASP A 143 -11.20 -1.96 -0.23
C ASP A 143 -12.00 -0.63 -0.16
N GLY A 144 -12.09 -0.03 1.03
CA GLY A 144 -12.77 1.24 1.28
C GLY A 144 -11.84 2.44 1.33
N TYR A 145 -12.40 3.59 1.69
CA TYR A 145 -11.71 4.88 1.70
C TYR A 145 -11.90 5.59 3.03
N THR A 146 -10.91 6.34 3.48
CA THR A 146 -11.04 7.07 4.74
C THR A 146 -11.91 8.33 4.58
N PRO A 147 -12.98 8.50 5.38
CA PRO A 147 -13.96 9.58 5.23
C PRO A 147 -13.43 11.00 5.36
N MET A 148 -12.26 11.18 5.98
CA MET A 148 -11.75 12.49 6.39
C MET A 148 -10.38 12.80 5.81
N THR A 149 -9.72 11.80 5.19
CA THR A 149 -8.37 11.98 4.66
C THR A 149 -8.25 11.55 3.21
N CYS A 150 -9.29 10.92 2.63
CA CYS A 150 -9.30 10.52 1.22
C CYS A 150 -8.04 9.71 0.86
N THR A 151 -7.64 8.87 1.81
CA THR A 151 -6.57 7.89 1.69
C THR A 151 -7.21 6.51 1.57
N LEU A 152 -6.52 5.60 0.92
CA LEU A 152 -6.98 4.23 0.80
C LEU A 152 -7.09 3.56 2.19
N GLY A 153 -8.18 2.84 2.40
CA GLY A 153 -8.42 2.02 3.59
C GLY A 153 -7.68 0.68 3.53
N PRO A 154 -7.98 -0.24 4.49
CA PRO A 154 -7.45 -1.60 4.49
C PRO A 154 -7.77 -2.30 3.17
N ARG A 155 -6.78 -2.89 2.52
CA ARG A 155 -6.94 -3.51 1.20
C ARG A 155 -5.80 -4.47 0.89
N CYS A 156 -6.08 -5.38 -0.05
CA CYS A 156 -5.06 -6.28 -0.56
C CYS A 156 -3.88 -5.53 -1.18
N GLY A 157 -2.69 -5.82 -0.68
CA GLY A 157 -1.41 -5.25 -1.09
C GLY A 157 -1.01 -4.00 -0.31
N ASP A 158 -1.64 -3.69 0.83
CA ASP A 158 -1.21 -2.55 1.66
C ASP A 158 -0.10 -2.89 2.66
N GLY A 159 0.28 -4.17 2.76
CA GLY A 159 1.34 -4.66 3.64
C GLY A 159 0.87 -5.10 5.02
N GLU A 160 -0.42 -5.00 5.33
CA GLU A 160 -1.00 -5.39 6.62
C GLU A 160 -1.98 -6.54 6.43
N LEU A 161 -1.88 -7.63 7.22
CA LEU A 161 -2.78 -8.77 7.06
C LEU A 161 -4.15 -8.51 7.70
N GLN A 162 -5.21 -8.45 6.89
CA GLN A 162 -6.57 -8.14 7.33
C GLN A 162 -7.49 -9.36 7.32
N LYS A 163 -7.51 -10.07 8.46
CA LYS A 163 -8.40 -11.23 8.65
C LYS A 163 -9.86 -10.80 8.90
N PRO A 164 -10.86 -11.51 8.33
CA PRO A 164 -10.76 -12.73 7.52
C PRO A 164 -10.68 -12.50 6.00
N GLN A 165 -10.52 -11.26 5.52
CA GLN A 165 -10.57 -10.92 4.09
C GLN A 165 -9.34 -11.42 3.32
N GLU A 166 -8.18 -11.47 3.98
CA GLU A 166 -6.90 -11.86 3.39
C GLU A 166 -6.33 -13.12 4.05
N GLU A 167 -5.69 -13.96 3.23
CA GLU A 167 -4.88 -15.09 3.71
C GLU A 167 -3.40 -14.70 3.84
N CYS A 168 -2.97 -13.68 3.10
CA CYS A 168 -1.63 -13.13 3.08
C CYS A 168 -1.65 -11.67 2.60
N ASP A 169 -0.67 -10.88 3.04
CA ASP A 169 -0.38 -9.57 2.46
C ASP A 169 1.13 -9.31 2.50
N LEU A 170 1.76 -9.22 1.32
CA LEU A 170 3.19 -8.91 1.17
C LEU A 170 3.42 -7.49 0.64
N GLY A 171 2.37 -6.68 0.58
CA GLY A 171 2.37 -5.36 -0.01
C GLY A 171 2.34 -5.35 -1.54
N GLU A 172 2.10 -4.18 -2.11
CA GLU A 172 1.94 -3.94 -3.55
C GLU A 172 3.17 -4.41 -4.35
N ALA A 173 4.37 -4.30 -3.77
CA ALA A 173 5.61 -4.68 -4.42
C ALA A 173 5.74 -6.19 -4.62
N GLN A 174 5.12 -7.01 -3.78
CA GLN A 174 5.32 -8.47 -3.75
C GLN A 174 4.06 -9.28 -4.06
N ASN A 175 2.85 -8.78 -3.77
CA ASN A 175 1.62 -9.50 -4.08
C ASN A 175 1.51 -9.81 -5.59
N GLY A 176 1.18 -11.06 -5.91
CA GLY A 176 1.01 -11.55 -7.27
C GLY A 176 2.30 -11.61 -8.11
N LYS A 177 3.48 -11.41 -7.50
CA LYS A 177 4.75 -11.52 -8.22
C LYS A 177 5.19 -12.97 -8.36
N GLU A 178 5.91 -13.25 -9.44
CA GLU A 178 6.48 -14.57 -9.69
C GLU A 178 7.41 -14.98 -8.53
N GLY A 179 7.24 -16.21 -8.03
CA GLY A 179 8.04 -16.74 -6.93
C GLY A 179 7.61 -16.28 -5.53
N THR A 180 6.60 -15.41 -5.42
CA THR A 180 5.95 -15.09 -4.15
C THR A 180 4.75 -16.00 -3.92
N PRO A 181 4.48 -16.37 -2.66
CA PRO A 181 3.37 -17.24 -2.34
C PRO A 181 2.05 -16.52 -2.05
N CYS A 182 2.00 -15.19 -2.24
CA CYS A 182 0.78 -14.42 -2.12
C CYS A 182 0.31 -13.97 -3.51
N THR A 183 -0.92 -14.32 -3.86
CA THR A 183 -1.51 -13.91 -5.15
C THR A 183 -1.86 -12.42 -5.14
N GLY A 184 -2.15 -11.85 -6.32
CA GLY A 184 -2.60 -10.46 -6.42
C GLY A 184 -3.96 -10.19 -5.77
N GLY A 185 -4.69 -11.23 -5.36
CA GLY A 185 -5.93 -11.13 -4.60
C GLY A 185 -5.79 -11.63 -3.16
N CYS A 186 -4.58 -11.58 -2.58
CA CYS A 186 -4.30 -11.90 -1.18
C CYS A 186 -4.71 -13.31 -0.72
N ALA A 187 -4.83 -14.23 -1.68
CA ALA A 187 -4.93 -15.66 -1.44
C ALA A 187 -3.53 -16.30 -1.47
N ILE A 188 -3.34 -17.35 -0.69
CA ILE A 188 -2.10 -18.11 -0.66
C ILE A 188 -1.99 -19.00 -1.91
N ALA A 189 -0.84 -18.91 -2.59
CA ALA A 189 -0.43 -19.80 -3.68
C ALA A 189 0.81 -20.61 -3.27
N GLY A 190 0.59 -21.72 -2.57
CA GLY A 190 1.65 -22.64 -2.14
C GLY A 190 1.13 -23.72 -1.20
N LYS A 191 2.04 -24.59 -0.76
CA LYS A 191 1.78 -25.60 0.28
C LYS A 191 2.32 -25.12 1.60
N MET A 192 1.48 -25.08 2.62
CA MET A 192 1.88 -24.60 3.93
C MET A 192 2.75 -25.60 4.67
N VAL A 193 3.80 -25.11 5.32
CA VAL A 193 4.65 -25.85 6.25
C VAL A 193 4.80 -25.03 7.52
N PHE A 194 4.41 -25.61 8.64
CA PHE A 194 4.48 -24.95 9.94
C PHE A 194 5.04 -25.89 10.99
N VAL A 195 5.36 -25.33 12.16
CA VAL A 195 5.73 -26.10 13.35
C VAL A 195 4.62 -25.99 14.40
N THR A 196 4.21 -27.09 15.02
CA THR A 196 3.07 -27.06 15.96
C THR A 196 3.33 -26.12 17.14
N SER A 197 2.35 -25.30 17.52
CA SER A 197 2.36 -24.52 18.78
C SER A 197 2.37 -25.42 20.03
N LYS A 198 1.89 -26.67 19.90
CA LYS A 198 1.87 -27.68 20.96
C LYS A 198 3.19 -28.47 21.04
N LEU A 199 3.46 -29.01 22.23
CA LEU A 199 4.63 -29.83 22.55
C LEU A 199 4.24 -31.29 22.80
N TYR A 200 5.12 -32.20 22.38
CA TYR A 200 4.93 -33.65 22.44
C TYR A 200 6.15 -34.35 23.02
N THR A 201 5.92 -35.35 23.86
CA THR A 201 6.98 -36.31 24.20
C THR A 201 7.21 -37.29 23.06
N GLY A 202 8.26 -38.12 23.15
CA GLY A 202 8.51 -39.18 22.16
C GLY A 202 7.40 -40.24 22.03
N ALA A 203 6.44 -40.30 22.96
CA ALA A 203 5.22 -41.08 22.81
C ALA A 203 4.12 -40.20 22.17
N ILE A 204 4.07 -40.17 20.85
CA ILE A 204 3.11 -39.37 20.08
C ILE A 204 1.85 -40.22 19.89
N GLY A 205 1.05 -40.33 20.95
CA GLY A 205 -0.19 -41.12 20.96
C GLY A 205 0.01 -42.62 20.73
N MET A 206 -1.10 -43.35 20.55
CA MET A 206 -1.08 -44.80 20.27
C MET A 206 -0.85 -45.14 18.79
N GLY A 207 -0.80 -44.14 17.91
CA GLY A 207 -0.78 -44.30 16.44
C GLY A 207 0.55 -43.96 15.78
N GLY A 208 1.59 -43.62 16.53
CA GLY A 208 2.91 -43.26 15.97
C GLY A 208 2.80 -42.12 14.95
N VAL A 209 3.29 -42.35 13.72
CA VAL A 209 3.23 -41.36 12.63
C VAL A 209 1.78 -40.92 12.32
N THR A 210 0.80 -41.83 12.36
CA THR A 210 -0.61 -41.47 12.12
C THR A 210 -1.12 -40.50 13.18
N ALA A 211 -0.74 -40.70 14.45
CA ALA A 211 -1.14 -39.78 15.52
C ALA A 211 -0.42 -38.43 15.42
N ALA A 212 0.78 -38.39 14.83
CA ALA A 212 1.46 -37.14 14.50
C ALA A 212 0.76 -36.40 13.35
N ASP A 213 0.30 -37.10 12.31
CA ASP A 213 -0.53 -36.54 11.24
C ASP A 213 -1.84 -35.95 11.81
N ASP A 214 -2.52 -36.69 12.70
CA ASP A 214 -3.73 -36.20 13.38
C ASP A 214 -3.46 -34.97 14.24
N ALA A 215 -2.30 -34.92 14.91
CA ALA A 215 -1.88 -33.76 15.70
C ALA A 215 -1.70 -32.50 14.84
N CYS A 216 -1.04 -32.64 13.68
CA CYS A 216 -0.91 -31.53 12.71
C CYS A 216 -2.27 -31.01 12.25
N ASN A 217 -3.18 -31.90 11.88
CA ASN A 217 -4.50 -31.48 11.41
C ASN A 217 -5.39 -30.92 12.53
N THR A 218 -5.21 -31.38 13.77
CA THR A 218 -5.91 -30.84 14.94
C THR A 218 -5.52 -29.39 15.17
N VAL A 219 -4.22 -29.08 15.22
CA VAL A 219 -3.78 -27.69 15.45
C VAL A 219 -4.15 -26.77 14.28
N ALA A 220 -4.04 -27.25 13.05
CA ALA A 220 -4.46 -26.51 11.86
C ALA A 220 -5.96 -26.15 11.91
N MET A 221 -6.81 -27.10 12.34
CA MET A 221 -8.24 -26.86 12.51
C MET A 221 -8.54 -25.87 13.64
N GLU A 222 -7.84 -25.98 14.78
CA GLU A 222 -7.98 -25.05 15.90
C GLU A 222 -7.55 -23.62 15.54
N ALA A 223 -6.55 -23.48 14.65
CA ALA A 223 -6.10 -22.21 14.09
C ALA A 223 -7.00 -21.68 12.96
N GLY A 224 -8.03 -22.43 12.55
CA GLY A 224 -8.97 -22.02 11.50
C GLY A 224 -8.41 -22.11 10.08
N LEU A 225 -7.36 -22.89 9.85
CA LEU A 225 -6.75 -23.04 8.53
C LEU A 225 -7.69 -23.80 7.57
N ALA A 226 -7.97 -23.22 6.40
CA ALA A 226 -8.89 -23.79 5.41
C ALA A 226 -8.42 -25.14 4.82
N ASN A 227 -7.11 -25.41 4.89
CA ASN A 227 -6.47 -26.65 4.47
C ASN A 227 -6.31 -27.68 5.60
N ALA A 228 -6.94 -27.47 6.76
CA ALA A 228 -7.01 -28.50 7.80
C ALA A 228 -7.52 -29.84 7.22
N GLY A 229 -6.88 -30.95 7.60
CA GLY A 229 -7.10 -32.27 7.02
C GLY A 229 -6.15 -32.63 5.87
N LYS A 230 -5.28 -31.71 5.42
CA LYS A 230 -4.28 -31.94 4.37
C LYS A 230 -2.84 -31.95 4.86
N PHE A 231 -2.61 -31.99 6.17
CA PHE A 231 -1.26 -31.98 6.74
C PHE A 231 -0.77 -33.37 7.11
N ARG A 232 0.52 -33.59 6.92
CA ARG A 232 1.24 -34.75 7.47
C ARG A 232 2.45 -34.28 8.26
N ALA A 233 2.74 -34.96 9.35
CA ALA A 233 3.92 -34.68 10.16
C ALA A 233 5.17 -35.15 9.41
N TRP A 234 6.20 -34.29 9.34
CA TRP A 234 7.53 -34.67 8.84
C TRP A 234 8.23 -35.55 9.88
N ILE A 235 7.82 -36.81 9.92
CA ILE A 235 8.25 -37.77 10.93
C ILE A 235 8.27 -39.18 10.34
N SER A 236 9.29 -39.98 10.69
CA SER A 236 9.47 -41.33 10.14
C SER A 236 9.37 -42.42 11.21
N ASP A 237 8.86 -43.58 10.83
CA ASP A 237 8.87 -44.81 11.63
C ASP A 237 9.44 -46.00 10.81
N GLY A 238 9.24 -47.23 11.28
CA GLY A 238 9.64 -48.45 10.58
C GLY A 238 8.95 -48.73 9.24
N THR A 239 7.88 -48.02 8.93
CA THR A 239 6.95 -48.31 7.82
C THR A 239 6.62 -47.10 6.96
N SER A 240 6.78 -45.88 7.49
CA SER A 240 6.41 -44.61 6.87
C SER A 240 7.58 -43.63 6.99
N ALA A 241 7.85 -42.90 5.91
CA ALA A 241 8.87 -41.85 5.89
C ALA A 241 8.54 -40.81 4.81
N PRO A 242 8.92 -39.52 4.99
CA PRO A 242 8.70 -38.47 3.99
C PRO A 242 9.24 -38.80 2.59
N ALA A 243 10.36 -39.50 2.46
CA ALA A 243 10.92 -39.92 1.17
C ALA A 243 9.96 -40.77 0.30
N THR A 244 8.92 -41.36 0.89
CA THR A 244 7.92 -42.17 0.18
C THR A 244 6.70 -41.39 -0.27
N TRP A 245 6.58 -40.12 0.14
CA TRP A 245 5.40 -39.32 -0.11
C TRP A 245 5.30 -38.93 -1.58
N LYS A 246 4.08 -38.98 -2.12
CA LYS A 246 3.77 -38.54 -3.48
C LYS A 246 3.09 -37.18 -3.41
N ILE A 247 3.90 -36.13 -3.30
CA ILE A 247 3.38 -34.77 -3.22
C ILE A 247 2.98 -34.31 -4.61
N LYS A 248 1.75 -33.84 -4.75
CA LYS A 248 1.27 -33.27 -6.01
C LYS A 248 1.95 -31.92 -6.24
N PRO A 249 2.27 -31.56 -7.49
CA PRO A 249 2.65 -30.19 -7.82
C PRO A 249 1.56 -29.22 -7.32
N GLY A 250 1.97 -28.15 -6.64
CA GLY A 250 1.01 -27.23 -6.02
C GLY A 250 1.61 -25.88 -5.61
N GLY A 251 2.70 -25.46 -6.27
CA GLY A 251 3.45 -24.27 -5.89
C GLY A 251 4.55 -24.56 -4.86
N PRO A 252 5.20 -23.50 -4.35
CA PRO A 252 6.28 -23.60 -3.38
C PRO A 252 5.78 -24.04 -2.00
N PHE A 253 6.71 -24.47 -1.15
CA PHE A 253 6.48 -24.66 0.28
C PHE A 253 6.75 -23.37 1.04
N ILE A 254 5.82 -23.00 1.91
CA ILE A 254 5.77 -21.66 2.50
C ILE A 254 5.45 -21.72 3.99
N LEU A 255 5.86 -20.70 4.73
CA LEU A 255 5.39 -20.49 6.09
C LEU A 255 3.95 -19.96 6.10
N PRO A 256 3.20 -20.15 7.21
CA PRO A 256 1.88 -19.57 7.41
C PRO A 256 1.83 -18.07 7.10
N GLU A 257 0.67 -17.60 6.61
CA GLU A 257 0.43 -16.20 6.23
C GLU A 257 1.40 -15.67 5.17
N ALA A 258 1.99 -16.55 4.36
CA ALA A 258 2.99 -16.22 3.34
C ALA A 258 4.26 -15.54 3.91
N LYS A 259 4.57 -15.65 5.22
CA LYS A 259 5.73 -15.01 5.87
C LYS A 259 7.08 -15.34 5.24
N GLY A 260 7.13 -16.44 4.48
CA GLY A 260 8.00 -16.53 3.32
C GLY A 260 8.09 -17.93 2.77
N LYS A 261 8.98 -18.10 1.80
CA LYS A 261 9.17 -19.35 1.06
C LYS A 261 10.29 -20.15 1.67
N ILE A 262 10.04 -21.43 2.00
CA ILE A 262 11.05 -22.34 2.55
C ILE A 262 11.67 -23.23 1.46
N ALA A 263 10.93 -23.55 0.39
CA ALA A 263 11.41 -24.32 -0.73
C ALA A 263 10.55 -24.11 -1.99
N ASP A 264 11.13 -24.15 -3.19
CA ASP A 264 10.41 -24.01 -4.46
C ASP A 264 9.65 -25.29 -4.85
N THR A 265 10.20 -26.45 -4.50
CA THR A 265 9.66 -27.76 -4.88
C THR A 265 9.91 -28.81 -3.81
N TRP A 266 9.35 -30.00 -3.97
CA TRP A 266 9.63 -31.12 -3.07
C TRP A 266 11.10 -31.56 -3.13
N ALA A 267 11.72 -31.46 -4.31
CA ALA A 267 13.13 -31.78 -4.46
C ALA A 267 13.99 -30.80 -3.66
N ASP A 268 13.63 -29.53 -3.66
CA ASP A 268 14.29 -28.46 -2.89
C ASP A 268 14.10 -28.67 -1.38
N LEU A 269 12.88 -28.94 -0.91
CA LEU A 269 12.60 -29.24 0.51
C LEU A 269 13.41 -30.45 1.04
N THR A 270 13.82 -31.36 0.16
CA THR A 270 14.50 -32.62 0.52
C THR A 270 15.95 -32.70 0.04
N ASP A 271 16.53 -31.59 -0.45
CA ASP A 271 17.94 -31.58 -0.89
C ASP A 271 18.94 -31.41 0.26
N GLY A 272 18.43 -31.02 1.44
CA GLY A 272 19.20 -30.77 2.66
C GLY A 272 19.52 -29.31 2.93
N SER A 273 18.87 -28.40 2.21
CA SER A 273 18.87 -26.96 2.45
C SER A 273 17.46 -26.39 2.36
N LEU A 274 17.20 -25.31 3.11
CA LEU A 274 15.97 -24.53 3.05
C LEU A 274 16.31 -23.09 2.71
N ALA A 275 15.41 -22.40 2.03
CA ALA A 275 15.52 -20.96 1.80
C ALA A 275 15.35 -20.17 3.11
N MET A 276 14.52 -20.66 4.04
CA MET A 276 14.27 -20.06 5.34
C MET A 276 14.02 -21.13 6.43
N PRO A 277 14.28 -20.82 7.71
CA PRO A 277 13.94 -21.70 8.82
C PRO A 277 12.43 -21.98 8.90
N ILE A 278 12.05 -23.07 9.56
CA ILE A 278 10.65 -23.42 9.85
C ILE A 278 10.39 -23.12 11.32
N ASP A 279 10.18 -21.85 11.64
CA ASP A 279 10.00 -21.34 13.00
C ASP A 279 8.64 -20.68 13.25
N VAL A 280 7.71 -20.78 12.30
CA VAL A 280 6.36 -20.20 12.39
C VAL A 280 5.30 -21.26 12.70
N GLY A 281 4.46 -20.96 13.68
CA GLY A 281 3.33 -21.75 14.13
C GLY A 281 2.12 -21.71 13.20
N GLU A 282 1.21 -22.67 13.34
CA GLU A 282 -0.05 -22.74 12.56
C GLU A 282 -0.93 -21.49 12.66
N ASP A 283 -0.75 -20.67 13.70
CA ASP A 283 -1.45 -19.42 13.96
C ASP A 283 -0.77 -18.19 13.32
N GLY A 284 0.37 -18.41 12.64
CA GLY A 284 1.21 -17.36 12.08
C GLY A 284 2.28 -16.84 13.05
N GLU A 285 2.27 -17.22 14.33
CA GLU A 285 3.20 -16.66 15.30
C GLU A 285 4.59 -17.31 15.22
N VAL A 286 5.63 -16.51 15.46
CA VAL A 286 7.01 -17.03 15.50
C VAL A 286 7.23 -17.76 16.83
N ILE A 287 7.72 -18.99 16.75
CA ILE A 287 8.05 -19.82 17.91
C ILE A 287 9.41 -19.42 18.48
N LEU A 288 9.38 -18.85 19.69
CA LEU A 288 10.58 -18.39 20.41
C LEU A 288 11.08 -19.37 21.48
N ASP A 289 10.32 -20.41 21.79
CA ASP A 289 10.62 -21.39 22.83
C ASP A 289 10.57 -22.84 22.32
N PHE A 290 11.32 -23.73 22.99
CA PHE A 290 11.41 -25.16 22.64
C PHE A 290 11.57 -25.39 21.13
N GLN A 291 12.63 -24.79 20.56
CA GLN A 291 12.86 -24.71 19.13
C GLN A 291 13.47 -25.99 18.53
N PHE A 292 12.88 -27.13 18.89
CA PHE A 292 13.17 -28.44 18.34
C PHE A 292 11.89 -29.17 17.96
N ALA A 293 11.96 -30.00 16.92
CA ALA A 293 10.84 -30.83 16.49
C ALA A 293 11.26 -32.29 16.28
N TRP A 294 10.42 -33.23 16.71
CA TRP A 294 10.65 -34.65 16.49
C TRP A 294 10.59 -35.00 15.00
N THR A 295 11.57 -35.76 14.50
CA THR A 295 11.60 -36.15 13.08
C THR A 295 11.87 -37.64 12.89
N GLY A 296 12.91 -38.22 13.49
CA GLY A 296 13.37 -39.56 13.07
C GLY A 296 13.76 -39.62 11.59
N THR A 297 14.02 -38.48 10.95
CA THR A 297 14.07 -38.34 9.49
C THR A 297 15.37 -37.67 9.04
N SER A 298 15.99 -38.18 7.98
CA SER A 298 17.16 -37.57 7.33
C SER A 298 16.79 -36.35 6.48
N PRO A 299 17.76 -35.51 6.06
CA PRO A 299 17.50 -34.41 5.12
C PRO A 299 16.80 -34.83 3.82
N GLN A 300 17.07 -36.04 3.33
CA GLN A 300 16.42 -36.62 2.14
C GLN A 300 15.08 -37.29 2.43
N GLY A 301 14.52 -37.12 3.63
CA GLY A 301 13.25 -37.72 4.03
C GLY A 301 13.32 -39.20 4.40
N ALA A 302 14.51 -39.80 4.54
CA ALA A 302 14.66 -41.23 4.82
C ALA A 302 14.56 -41.52 6.33
N PRO A 303 14.03 -42.70 6.72
CA PRO A 303 13.90 -43.05 8.13
C PRO A 303 15.26 -43.27 8.79
N LEU A 304 15.42 -42.76 10.00
CA LEU A 304 16.57 -42.98 10.88
C LEU A 304 16.21 -43.96 12.00
N ALA A 305 17.23 -44.51 12.67
CA ALA A 305 17.02 -45.50 13.73
C ALA A 305 16.47 -44.89 15.04
N SER A 306 16.90 -43.68 15.40
CA SER A 306 16.47 -42.97 16.61
C SER A 306 15.06 -42.40 16.41
N ARG A 307 14.03 -43.11 16.89
CA ARG A 307 12.61 -42.78 16.66
C ARG A 307 11.67 -43.13 17.81
N CYS A 308 12.18 -43.13 19.04
CA CYS A 308 11.37 -43.38 20.25
C CYS A 308 10.49 -44.62 20.21
N MET A 309 11.04 -45.73 19.69
CA MET A 309 10.31 -46.98 19.45
C MET A 309 9.08 -46.75 18.56
N ASP A 310 9.31 -46.15 17.39
CA ASP A 310 8.25 -45.76 16.45
C ASP A 310 7.20 -44.86 17.11
N TRP A 311 7.71 -43.90 17.89
CA TRP A 311 6.96 -42.86 18.61
C TRP A 311 5.97 -43.38 19.64
N THR A 312 6.26 -44.52 20.24
CA THR A 312 5.43 -45.14 21.31
C THR A 312 6.03 -45.00 22.70
N SER A 313 7.29 -44.55 22.82
CA SER A 313 8.01 -44.48 24.09
C SER A 313 8.22 -43.06 24.55
N ALA A 314 7.94 -42.77 25.83
CA ALA A 314 8.35 -41.55 26.52
C ALA A 314 9.42 -41.84 27.59
N ALA A 315 10.19 -42.92 27.42
CA ALA A 315 11.19 -43.37 28.39
C ALA A 315 12.47 -42.52 28.32
N LYS A 316 13.17 -42.41 29.46
CA LYS A 316 14.44 -41.67 29.54
C LYS A 316 15.59 -42.35 28.80
N GLU A 317 15.55 -43.68 28.72
CA GLU A 317 16.59 -44.53 28.13
C GLU A 317 16.45 -44.72 26.61
N SER A 318 15.32 -44.28 26.05
CA SER A 318 15.06 -44.31 24.61
C SER A 318 15.39 -42.96 23.99
N PHE A 319 15.80 -42.97 22.72
CA PHE A 319 16.18 -41.77 21.99
C PHE A 319 15.39 -41.61 20.69
N GLY A 320 15.09 -40.36 20.36
CA GLY A 320 14.50 -39.94 19.10
C GLY A 320 15.39 -38.90 18.43
N ARG A 321 15.43 -38.90 17.10
CA ARG A 321 16.05 -37.83 16.33
C ARG A 321 15.10 -36.64 16.28
N TRP A 322 15.65 -35.44 16.47
CA TRP A 322 14.95 -34.18 16.25
C TRP A 322 15.73 -33.25 15.32
N GLY A 323 15.01 -32.24 14.83
CA GLY A 323 15.53 -31.14 14.05
C GLY A 323 15.45 -29.81 14.81
N SER A 324 16.16 -28.80 14.35
CA SER A 324 16.10 -27.43 14.91
C SER A 324 15.23 -26.53 14.04
N LEU A 325 14.38 -25.71 14.65
CA LEU A 325 13.53 -24.75 13.94
C LEU A 325 14.34 -23.60 13.33
N LEU A 326 15.56 -23.33 13.81
CA LEU A 326 16.30 -22.08 13.53
C LEU A 326 17.36 -22.17 12.44
N VAL A 327 17.57 -23.36 11.88
CA VAL A 327 18.62 -23.60 10.89
C VAL A 327 18.00 -23.92 9.55
N THR A 328 18.75 -23.64 8.49
CA THR A 328 18.35 -23.89 7.10
C THR A 328 19.15 -25.00 6.45
N ASP A 329 20.19 -25.52 7.09
CA ASP A 329 20.89 -26.71 6.61
C ASP A 329 20.18 -27.99 7.07
N GLY A 330 20.70 -29.17 6.71
CA GLY A 330 20.11 -30.46 7.09
C GLY A 330 19.89 -30.69 8.59
N GLY A 331 20.43 -29.82 9.47
CA GLY A 331 20.10 -29.77 10.88
C GLY A 331 18.62 -29.43 11.16
N TRP A 332 17.91 -28.83 10.20
CA TRP A 332 16.49 -28.49 10.37
C TRP A 332 15.65 -29.73 10.63
N THR A 333 16.03 -30.87 10.05
CA THR A 333 15.42 -32.18 10.32
C THR A 333 16.26 -33.07 11.22
N SER A 334 17.59 -32.91 11.25
CA SER A 334 18.48 -33.91 11.84
C SER A 334 19.70 -33.31 12.55
N VAL A 335 19.46 -32.53 13.61
CA VAL A 335 20.55 -31.91 14.39
C VAL A 335 21.14 -32.84 15.46
N GLY A 336 20.37 -33.78 15.99
CA GLY A 336 20.83 -34.68 17.04
C GLY A 336 19.74 -35.54 17.64
N ASP A 337 20.10 -36.31 18.67
CA ASP A 337 19.17 -37.18 19.40
C ASP A 337 18.82 -36.57 20.76
N ALA A 338 17.57 -36.76 21.17
CA ALA A 338 17.10 -36.44 22.51
C ALA A 338 16.42 -37.64 23.14
N THR A 339 16.44 -37.66 24.47
CA THR A 339 15.68 -38.64 25.23
C THR A 339 14.19 -38.51 24.92
N CYS A 340 13.49 -39.63 24.76
CA CYS A 340 12.07 -39.62 24.43
C CYS A 340 11.18 -39.04 25.53
N LYS A 341 11.73 -38.80 26.72
CA LYS A 341 11.04 -38.06 27.78
C LYS A 341 11.01 -36.55 27.54
N ALA A 342 11.89 -36.02 26.69
CA ALA A 342 11.92 -34.61 26.31
C ALA A 342 10.65 -34.21 25.56
N SER A 343 10.35 -32.91 25.57
CA SER A 343 9.25 -32.34 24.79
C SER A 343 9.80 -31.61 23.58
N ALA A 344 9.23 -31.87 22.41
CA ALA A 344 9.54 -31.19 21.17
C ALA A 344 8.26 -31.01 20.34
N ARG A 345 8.33 -30.14 19.33
CA ARG A 345 7.22 -29.82 18.42
C ARG A 345 7.17 -30.84 17.28
N LEU A 346 6.24 -30.64 16.34
CA LEU A 346 6.19 -31.40 15.08
C LEU A 346 6.24 -30.42 13.91
N PHE A 347 6.97 -30.76 12.86
CA PHE A 347 6.83 -30.07 11.57
C PHE A 347 5.65 -30.67 10.82
N CYS A 348 4.76 -29.83 10.30
CA CYS A 348 3.55 -30.22 9.60
C CYS A 348 3.62 -29.69 8.17
N VAL A 349 3.54 -30.60 7.20
CA VAL A 349 3.68 -30.30 5.77
C VAL A 349 2.35 -30.58 5.07
N GLU A 350 1.84 -29.59 4.35
CA GLU A 350 0.66 -29.78 3.49
C GLU A 350 0.99 -30.68 2.30
N ILE A 351 0.13 -31.67 2.03
CA ILE A 351 0.34 -32.69 0.98
C ILE A 351 -0.59 -32.56 -0.24
#